data_AF-A0A967VLT7-F1
#
_entry.id   AF-A0A967VLT7-F1
#
_cell.length_a   1.000
_cell.length_b   1.000
_cell.length_c   1.000
_cell.angle_alpha   90.00
_cell.angle_beta   90.00
_cell.angle_gamma   90.00
#
_symmetry.space_group_name_H-M   'P 1'
#
loop_
_entity.id
_entity.type
_entity.pdbx_description
1 polymer ?
#
loop_
_entity_poly.entity_id
_entity_poly.type
_entity_poly.pdbx_seq_one_letter_code
_entity_poly.pdbx_strand_id
1 'polypeptide(L)'
;YAREHGDPDVAEAALRGVYQALWSDGLDIARLDVLADVGEAAGLEREPLHVALGLDDLEAEVAREQEAAAAAGIRGVPAVQLGSVLATGLIPADELLEWIDANR
;
A
#
# COMPACT_ATOMS: atom_id res chain seq x y z
N TYR A 1 1.80 -0.17 10.67
CA TYR A 1 1.68 -1.57 11.12
C TYR A 1 2.66 -2.52 10.45
N ALA A 2 2.41 -3.07 9.24
CA ALA A 2 3.26 -4.11 8.65
C ALA A 2 4.72 -3.67 8.47
N ARG A 3 4.95 -2.40 8.10
CA ARG A 3 6.29 -1.79 8.01
C ARG A 3 7.03 -1.71 9.36
N GLU A 4 6.31 -1.71 10.47
CA GLU A 4 6.87 -1.55 11.83
C GLU A 4 7.00 -2.88 12.57
N HIS A 5 6.14 -3.85 12.22
CA HIS A 5 6.00 -5.14 12.93
C HIS A 5 6.43 -6.34 12.06
N GLY A 6 6.75 -6.11 10.80
CA GLY A 6 7.32 -7.10 9.87
C GLY A 6 8.59 -6.57 9.21
N ASP A 7 9.30 -7.44 8.52
CA ASP A 7 10.36 -7.03 7.60
C ASP A 7 9.78 -6.55 6.25
N PRO A 8 10.62 -6.02 5.33
CA PRO A 8 10.14 -5.56 4.02
C PRO A 8 9.40 -6.63 3.21
N ASP A 9 9.80 -7.90 3.33
CA ASP A 9 9.19 -9.01 2.58
C ASP A 9 7.79 -9.32 3.12
N VAL A 10 7.60 -9.27 4.45
CA VAL A 10 6.28 -9.37 5.10
C VAL A 10 5.36 -8.24 4.67
N ALA A 11 5.87 -7.00 4.61
CA ALA A 11 5.08 -5.85 4.17
C ALA A 11 4.66 -5.96 2.69
N GLU A 12 5.56 -6.43 1.82
CA GLU A 12 5.24 -6.71 0.41
C GLU A 12 4.20 -7.83 0.29
N ALA A 13 4.39 -8.93 1.02
CA ALA A 13 3.49 -10.07 1.02
C ALA A 13 2.08 -9.68 1.50
N ALA A 14 1.97 -8.89 2.56
CA ALA A 14 0.69 -8.39 3.06
C ALA A 14 -0.02 -7.52 2.00
N LEU A 15 0.70 -6.58 1.37
CA LEU A 15 0.13 -5.73 0.32
C LEU A 15 -0.35 -6.56 -0.90
N ARG A 16 0.46 -7.53 -1.34
CA ARG A 16 0.07 -8.46 -2.41
C ARG A 16 -1.15 -9.28 -2.02
N GLY A 17 -1.22 -9.74 -0.77
CA GLY A 17 -2.37 -10.44 -0.22
C GLY A 17 -3.65 -9.61 -0.25
N VAL A 18 -3.59 -8.31 0.06
CA VAL A 18 -4.73 -7.39 -0.06
C VAL A 18 -5.21 -7.29 -1.51
N TYR A 19 -4.29 -7.14 -2.48
CA TYR A 19 -4.66 -7.13 -3.90
C TYR A 19 -5.32 -8.44 -4.33
N GLN A 20 -4.77 -9.59 -3.91
CA GLN A 20 -5.33 -10.89 -4.25
C GLN A 20 -6.73 -11.06 -3.64
N ALA A 21 -6.90 -10.74 -2.36
CA ALA A 21 -8.18 -10.84 -1.66
C ALA A 21 -9.27 -10.02 -2.38
N LEU A 22 -8.97 -8.77 -2.77
CA LEU A 22 -9.92 -7.91 -3.47
C LEU A 22 -10.20 -8.36 -4.90
N TRP A 23 -9.15 -8.56 -5.71
CA TRP A 23 -9.30 -8.68 -7.17
C TRP A 23 -9.42 -10.12 -7.67
N SER A 24 -8.74 -11.07 -7.02
CA SER A 24 -8.74 -12.47 -7.44
C SER A 24 -9.83 -13.26 -6.71
N ASP A 25 -9.92 -13.06 -5.40
CA ASP A 25 -10.77 -13.89 -4.54
C ASP A 25 -12.14 -13.25 -4.26
N GLY A 26 -12.32 -11.96 -4.61
CA GLY A 26 -13.59 -11.22 -4.46
C GLY A 26 -14.03 -10.99 -3.02
N LEU A 27 -13.09 -10.99 -2.08
CA LEU A 27 -13.32 -10.76 -0.66
C LEU A 27 -13.50 -9.26 -0.36
N ASP A 28 -14.29 -8.98 0.68
CA ASP A 28 -14.52 -7.63 1.16
C ASP A 28 -13.39 -7.18 2.09
N ILE A 29 -12.43 -6.44 1.53
CA ILE A 29 -11.29 -5.89 2.27
C ILE A 29 -11.64 -4.71 3.18
N ALA A 30 -12.91 -4.27 3.22
CA ALA A 30 -13.38 -3.32 4.24
C ALA A 30 -13.63 -4.00 5.60
N ARG A 31 -13.61 -5.34 5.65
CA ARG A 31 -13.75 -6.09 6.90
C ARG A 31 -12.40 -6.33 7.57
N LEU A 32 -12.35 -6.05 8.88
CA LEU A 32 -11.12 -6.19 9.66
C LEU A 32 -10.61 -7.64 9.76
N ASP A 33 -11.52 -8.62 9.77
CA ASP A 33 -11.16 -10.04 9.80
C ASP A 33 -10.43 -10.47 8.51
N VAL A 34 -10.91 -10.01 7.35
CA VAL A 34 -10.25 -10.26 6.06
C VAL A 34 -8.84 -9.68 6.04
N LEU A 35 -8.65 -8.45 6.51
CA LEU A 35 -7.32 -7.82 6.58
C LEU A 35 -6.40 -8.51 7.60
N ALA A 36 -6.94 -8.96 8.74
CA ALA A 36 -6.18 -9.68 9.75
C ALA A 36 -5.70 -11.05 9.24
N ASP A 37 -6.56 -11.78 8.54
CA ASP A 37 -6.23 -13.08 7.95
C ASP A 37 -5.18 -12.93 6.82
N VAL A 38 -5.28 -11.88 6.01
CA VAL A 38 -4.25 -11.53 5.01
C VAL A 38 -2.90 -11.24 5.66
N GLY A 39 -2.89 -10.46 6.75
CA GLY A 39 -1.67 -10.16 7.49
C GLY A 39 -1.04 -11.40 8.11
N GLU A 40 -1.84 -12.27 8.71
CA GLU A 40 -1.39 -13.54 9.29
C GLU A 40 -0.74 -14.43 8.22
N ALA A 41 -1.37 -14.58 7.06
CA ALA A 41 -0.83 -15.34 5.93
C ALA A 41 0.51 -14.78 5.41
N ALA A 42 0.75 -13.47 5.59
CA ALA A 42 2.00 -12.80 5.25
C ALA A 42 3.06 -12.87 6.37
N GLY A 43 2.72 -13.36 7.56
CA GLY A 43 3.64 -13.53 8.70
C GLY A 43 3.49 -12.51 9.83
N LEU A 44 2.42 -11.70 9.85
CA LEU A 44 2.10 -10.82 10.98
C LEU A 44 1.32 -11.56 12.07
N GLU A 45 1.35 -11.04 13.30
CA GLU A 45 0.48 -11.54 14.36
C GLU A 45 -0.97 -11.05 14.16
N ARG A 46 -1.91 -11.99 14.11
CA ARG A 46 -3.31 -11.73 13.76
C ARG A 46 -4.03 -10.83 14.76
N GLU A 47 -4.03 -11.19 16.05
CA GLU A 47 -4.72 -10.43 17.09
C GLU A 47 -4.19 -8.99 17.24
N PRO A 48 -2.86 -8.77 17.34
CA PRO A 48 -2.30 -7.42 17.36
C PRO A 48 -2.69 -6.57 16.13
N LEU A 49 -2.65 -7.15 14.92
CA LEU A 49 -3.06 -6.46 13.70
C LEU A 49 -4.55 -6.10 13.74
N HIS A 50 -5.41 -7.04 14.14
CA HIS A 50 -6.85 -6.80 14.24
C HIS A 50 -7.18 -5.70 15.25
N VAL A 51 -6.47 -5.64 16.38
CA VAL A 51 -6.61 -4.57 17.37
C VAL A 51 -6.20 -3.23 16.77
N ALA A 52 -5.02 -3.14 16.14
CA ALA A 52 -4.53 -1.90 15.54
C ALA A 52 -5.46 -1.37 14.44
N LEU A 53 -6.02 -2.27 13.63
CA LEU A 53 -7.02 -1.92 12.61
C LEU A 53 -8.35 -1.43 13.21
N GLY A 54 -8.75 -1.95 14.37
CA GLY A 54 -10.01 -1.58 15.02
C GLY A 54 -9.95 -0.37 15.96
N LEU A 55 -8.74 0.05 16.35
CA LEU A 55 -8.51 1.26 17.15
C LEU A 55 -8.22 2.50 16.29
N ASP A 56 -8.14 2.34 14.97
CA ASP A 56 -7.78 3.41 14.03
C ASP A 56 -6.44 4.08 14.38
N ASP A 57 -5.52 3.34 15.04
CA ASP A 57 -4.25 3.85 15.60
C ASP A 57 -3.36 4.54 14.56
N LEU A 58 -3.54 4.19 13.28
CA LEU A 58 -2.76 4.70 12.16
C LEU A 58 -3.55 5.63 11.23
N GLU A 59 -4.81 5.94 11.53
CA GLU A 59 -5.65 6.79 10.67
C GLU A 59 -5.03 8.17 10.47
N ALA A 60 -4.52 8.78 11.54
CA ALA A 60 -3.84 10.06 11.47
C ALA A 60 -2.57 10.01 10.61
N GLU A 61 -1.84 8.89 10.64
CA GLU A 61 -0.67 8.70 9.79
C GLU A 61 -1.06 8.56 8.32
N VAL A 62 -2.08 7.75 8.02
CA VAL A 62 -2.62 7.58 6.67
C VAL A 62 -3.10 8.91 6.10
N ALA A 63 -3.83 9.71 6.89
CA ALA A 63 -4.29 11.04 6.48
C ALA A 63 -3.11 11.97 6.17
N ARG A 64 -2.09 11.99 7.03
CA ARG A 64 -0.87 12.78 6.82
C ARG A 64 -0.13 12.36 5.54
N GLU A 65 -0.01 11.07 5.26
CA GLU A 65 0.62 10.58 4.01
C GLU A 65 -0.19 10.99 2.76
N GLN A 66 -1.52 10.93 2.84
CA GLN A 66 -2.40 11.39 1.75
C GLN A 66 -2.28 12.90 1.51
N GLU A 67 -2.23 13.71 2.57
CA GLU A 67 -2.00 15.16 2.46
C GLU A 67 -0.63 15.48 1.85
N ALA A 68 0.42 14.76 2.27
CA ALA A 68 1.75 14.91 1.71
C ALA A 68 1.78 14.56 0.21
N ALA A 69 1.13 13.47 -0.20
CA ALA A 69 0.99 13.08 -1.59
C ALA A 69 0.25 14.16 -2.41
N ALA A 70 -0.85 14.68 -1.88
CA ALA A 70 -1.61 15.75 -2.53
C ALA A 70 -0.79 17.05 -2.68
N ALA A 71 -0.01 17.41 -1.66
CA ALA A 71 0.91 18.55 -1.70
C ALA A 71 2.06 18.36 -2.71
N ALA A 72 2.48 17.12 -2.94
CA ALA A 72 3.44 16.75 -3.98
C ALA A 72 2.84 16.74 -5.41
N GLY A 73 1.56 17.08 -5.57
CA GLY A 73 0.88 17.14 -6.86
C GLY A 73 0.26 15.81 -7.31
N ILE A 74 0.27 14.78 -6.47
CA ILE A 74 -0.37 13.50 -6.76
C ILE A 74 -1.89 13.69 -6.69
N ARG A 75 -2.59 13.39 -7.79
CA ARG A 75 -4.06 13.53 -7.92
C ARG A 75 -4.80 12.21 -8.11
N GLY A 76 -4.08 11.12 -8.27
CA GLY A 76 -4.64 9.82 -8.56
C GLY A 76 -3.55 8.76 -8.57
N VAL A 77 -3.98 7.50 -8.69
CA VAL A 77 -3.12 6.32 -8.72
C VAL A 77 -3.31 5.55 -10.02
N PRO A 78 -2.28 4.83 -10.51
CA PRO A 78 -0.93 4.76 -9.95
C PRO A 78 -0.13 6.05 -10.22
N ALA A 79 0.86 6.32 -9.35
CA ALA A 79 1.76 7.46 -9.45
C ALA A 79 3.16 7.06 -9.00
N VAL A 80 4.18 7.59 -9.68
CA VAL A 80 5.60 7.36 -9.38
C VAL A 80 6.31 8.70 -9.34
N GLN A 81 6.97 8.99 -8.22
CA GLN A 81 7.76 10.20 -8.04
C GLN A 81 9.25 9.85 -7.99
N LEU A 82 10.06 10.51 -8.81
CA LEU A 82 11.52 10.40 -8.83
C LEU A 82 12.11 11.79 -8.63
N GLY A 83 12.66 12.06 -7.43
CA GLY A 83 13.10 13.40 -7.07
C GLY A 83 11.97 14.43 -7.22
N SER A 84 12.16 15.42 -8.10
CA SER A 84 11.16 16.46 -8.38
C SER A 84 10.21 16.14 -9.53
N VAL A 85 10.43 15.05 -10.27
CA VAL A 85 9.56 14.66 -11.40
C VAL A 85 8.50 13.66 -10.96
N LEU A 86 7.31 13.78 -11.55
CA LEU A 86 6.14 12.98 -11.21
C LEU A 86 5.53 12.40 -12.48
N ALA A 87 5.36 11.08 -12.50
CA ALA A 87 4.57 10.35 -13.47
C ALA A 87 3.26 9.89 -12.83
N THR A 88 2.13 10.07 -13.52
CA THR A 88 0.80 9.70 -13.01
C THR A 88 -0.03 9.00 -14.07
N GLY A 89 -0.87 8.04 -13.64
CA GLY A 89 -1.75 7.26 -14.52
C GLY A 89 -1.19 5.88 -14.83
N LEU A 90 -1.99 5.07 -15.52
CA LEU A 90 -1.61 3.74 -15.99
C LEU A 90 -0.61 3.86 -17.15
N ILE A 91 0.68 3.78 -16.82
CA ILE A 91 1.79 3.79 -17.79
C ILE A 91 2.25 2.35 -18.00
N PRO A 92 2.37 1.86 -19.25
CA PRO A 92 2.95 0.54 -19.53
C PRO A 92 4.35 0.40 -18.91
N ALA A 93 4.70 -0.82 -18.48
CA ALA A 93 5.96 -1.05 -17.76
C ALA A 93 7.20 -0.61 -18.56
N ASP A 94 7.24 -0.92 -19.85
CA ASP A 94 8.37 -0.55 -20.72
C ASP A 94 8.50 0.98 -20.85
N GLU A 95 7.38 1.70 -21.03
CA GLU A 95 7.36 3.17 -21.08
C GLU A 95 7.76 3.79 -19.74
N LEU A 96 7.34 3.17 -18.62
CA LEU A 96 7.74 3.64 -17.29
C LEU A 96 9.24 3.44 -17.05
N LEU A 97 9.83 2.35 -17.52
CA LEU A 97 11.27 2.10 -17.44
C LEU A 97 12.06 3.12 -18.26
N GLU A 98 11.63 3.40 -19.50
CA GLU A 98 12.23 4.45 -20.33
C GLU A 98 12.13 5.82 -19.65
N TRP A 99 10.98 6.12 -19.03
CA TRP A 99 10.79 7.36 -18.28
C TRP A 99 11.72 7.44 -17.05
N ILE A 100 11.90 6.34 -16.30
CA ILE A 100 12.83 6.30 -15.15
C ILE A 100 14.26 6.57 -15.62
N ASP A 101 14.72 5.88 -16.67
CA ASP A 101 16.08 6.02 -17.19
C ASP A 101 16.35 7.45 -17.71
N ALA A 102 15.35 8.09 -18.31
CA ALA A 102 15.47 9.46 -18.79
C ALA A 102 15.50 10.53 -17.68
N ASN A 103 15.06 10.19 -16.46
CA ASN A 103 14.94 11.12 -15.32
C ASN A 103 15.84 10.75 -14.13
N ARG A 104 16.77 9.81 -14.30
CA ARG A 104 17.74 9.39 -13.29
C ARG A 104 18.88 10.37 -13.06
#